data_AF-A0AAU1CMB8-F1
#
_entry.id   AF-A0AAU1CMB8-F1
#
_cell.length_a   1.000
_cell.length_b   1.000
_cell.length_c   1.000
_cell.angle_alpha   90.00
_cell.angle_beta   90.00
_cell.angle_gamma   90.00
#
_symmetry.space_group_name_H-M   'P 1'
#
loop_
_entity.id
_entity.type
_entity.pdbx_description
1 polymer ?
#
loop_
_entity_poly.entity_id
_entity_poly.type
_entity_poly.pdbx_seq_one_letter_code
_entity_poly.pdbx_strand_id
1 'polypeptide(L)'
;MLAHISGPTSPRLAWALWTAGFLAFPIAGLAGRAIVGHVDSLAAALVGGAVTGLVIGAAQALVAHPRLDPRRWIPATAIGMGLGLGLGAALVGYGTSLPELIGMGAVTGLIMGAAQAWALPSAARPRWAWAAAMPALWALAWTVTTVSGIDVEAQYTIFGVTGALTFSALSGLLLYGLLRPRTHERPSEQTAPRVLIG
;
A
#
# COMPACT_ATOMS: atom_id res chain seq x y z
N MET A 1 -6.76 0.28 -35.63
CA MET A 1 -7.67 -0.63 -34.91
C MET A 1 -6.83 -1.78 -34.36
N LEU A 2 -6.22 -1.60 -33.18
CA LEU A 2 -5.42 -2.63 -32.52
C LEU A 2 -6.30 -3.29 -31.44
N ALA A 3 -6.58 -4.57 -31.62
CA ALA A 3 -7.29 -5.38 -30.65
C ALA A 3 -6.48 -5.44 -29.35
N HIS A 4 -6.99 -4.80 -28.30
CA HIS A 4 -6.41 -4.88 -26.97
C HIS A 4 -6.77 -6.25 -26.39
N ILE A 5 -5.92 -7.26 -26.62
CA ILE A 5 -6.01 -8.56 -25.96
C ILE A 5 -5.53 -8.38 -24.53
N SER A 6 -6.41 -7.88 -23.66
CA SER A 6 -6.22 -7.91 -22.21
C SER A 6 -7.08 -9.03 -21.66
N GLY A 7 -6.60 -10.27 -21.77
CA GLY A 7 -7.13 -11.37 -20.97
C GLY A 7 -6.97 -11.05 -19.48
N PRO A 8 -7.83 -11.58 -18.59
CA PRO A 8 -7.70 -11.34 -17.16
C PRO A 8 -6.32 -11.79 -16.67
N THR A 9 -5.55 -10.89 -16.04
CA THR A 9 -4.25 -11.24 -15.45
C THR A 9 -4.45 -12.33 -14.40
N SER A 10 -3.64 -13.38 -14.47
CA SER A 10 -3.72 -14.47 -13.50
C SER A 10 -3.44 -13.93 -12.08
N PRO A 11 -4.08 -14.49 -11.04
CA PRO A 11 -3.87 -14.06 -9.65
C PRO A 11 -2.40 -14.01 -9.23
N ARG A 12 -1.61 -15.00 -9.66
CA ARG A 12 -0.17 -15.09 -9.36
C ARG A 12 0.62 -13.98 -10.03
N LEU A 13 0.32 -13.66 -11.29
CA LEU A 13 0.97 -12.56 -12.00
C LEU A 13 0.60 -11.21 -11.38
N ALA A 14 -0.66 -11.01 -11.01
CA ALA A 14 -1.11 -9.80 -10.33
C ALA A 14 -0.36 -9.58 -9.00
N TRP A 15 -0.24 -10.63 -8.19
CA TRP A 15 0.53 -10.59 -6.96
C TRP A 15 2.03 -10.34 -7.21
N ALA A 16 2.62 -11.00 -8.22
CA ALA A 16 4.02 -10.82 -8.56
C ALA A 16 4.33 -9.39 -9.04
N LEU A 17 3.47 -8.80 -9.88
CA LEU A 17 3.59 -7.42 -10.33
C LEU A 17 3.45 -6.43 -9.17
N TRP A 18 2.50 -6.66 -8.28
CA TRP A 18 2.36 -5.86 -7.06
C TRP A 18 3.60 -5.97 -6.17
N THR A 19 4.11 -7.18 -5.99
CA THR A 19 5.32 -7.44 -5.19
C THR A 19 6.54 -6.77 -5.81
N ALA A 20 6.70 -6.82 -7.13
CA ALA A 20 7.77 -6.13 -7.87
C ALA A 20 7.74 -4.60 -7.68
N GLY A 21 6.60 -4.03 -7.29
CA GLY A 21 6.46 -2.64 -6.87
C GLY A 21 7.35 -2.24 -5.69
N PHE A 22 7.93 -3.21 -4.95
CA PHE A 22 8.89 -2.91 -3.88
C PHE A 22 10.08 -2.05 -4.34
N LEU A 23 10.47 -2.15 -5.62
CA LEU A 23 11.55 -1.33 -6.20
C LEU A 23 11.24 0.17 -6.17
N ALA A 24 9.97 0.55 -6.07
CA ALA A 24 9.58 1.95 -5.91
C ALA A 24 9.98 2.52 -4.54
N PHE A 25 10.13 1.69 -3.51
CA PHE A 25 10.42 2.16 -2.15
C PHE A 25 11.85 2.71 -2.01
N PRO A 26 12.91 2.04 -2.48
CA PRO A 26 14.24 2.64 -2.54
C PRO A 26 14.27 3.95 -3.35
N ILE A 27 13.58 3.99 -4.49
CA ILE A 27 13.49 5.20 -5.33
C ILE A 27 12.78 6.32 -4.57
N ALA A 28 11.69 6.01 -3.86
CA ALA A 28 10.93 6.95 -3.06
C ALA A 28 11.74 7.49 -1.87
N GLY A 29 12.50 6.63 -1.19
CA GLY A 29 13.40 7.02 -0.10
C GLY A 29 14.51 7.97 -0.57
N LEU A 30 15.14 7.66 -1.72
CA LEU A 30 16.12 8.54 -2.35
C LEU A 30 15.51 9.87 -2.78
N ALA A 31 14.31 9.85 -3.37
CA ALA A 31 13.61 11.07 -3.78
C ALA A 31 13.24 11.94 -2.57
N GLY A 32 12.71 11.34 -1.50
CA GLY A 32 12.42 12.04 -0.25
C GLY A 32 13.67 12.70 0.33
N ARG A 33 14.74 11.92 0.49
CA ARG A 33 16.03 12.41 0.99
C ARG A 33 16.65 13.51 0.12
N ALA A 34 16.53 13.42 -1.20
CA ALA A 34 17.05 14.45 -2.10
C ALA A 34 16.34 15.81 -1.92
N ILE A 35 15.08 15.81 -1.48
CA ILE A 35 14.29 17.04 -1.28
C ILE A 35 14.47 17.61 0.13
N VAL A 36 14.50 16.78 1.17
CA VAL A 36 14.47 17.26 2.57
C VAL A 36 15.73 16.94 3.38
N GLY A 37 16.63 16.10 2.89
CA GLY A 37 17.73 15.57 3.69
C GLY A 37 17.26 14.52 4.70
N HIS A 38 17.65 14.69 5.97
CA HIS A 38 17.25 13.81 7.07
C HIS A 38 15.87 14.18 7.59
N VAL A 39 15.11 13.19 8.08
CA VAL A 39 13.82 13.42 8.73
C VAL A 39 14.02 13.71 10.21
N ASP A 40 14.43 14.93 10.53
CA ASP A 40 14.72 15.42 11.89
C ASP A 40 13.77 16.55 12.36
N SER A 41 12.79 16.89 11.53
CA SER A 41 11.82 17.95 11.79
C SER A 41 10.46 17.66 11.15
N LEU A 42 9.41 18.31 11.66
CA LEU A 42 8.04 18.09 11.20
C LEU A 42 7.89 18.47 9.72
N ALA A 43 8.49 19.59 9.31
CA ALA A 43 8.45 20.04 7.92
C ALA A 43 9.14 19.04 6.98
N ALA A 44 10.31 18.53 7.36
CA ALA A 44 11.02 17.50 6.60
C ALA A 44 10.19 16.21 6.51
N ALA A 45 9.59 15.77 7.61
CA ALA A 45 8.74 14.58 7.65
C ALA A 45 7.49 14.71 6.76
N LEU A 46 6.80 15.86 6.80
CA LEU A 46 5.62 16.13 5.98
C LEU A 46 5.97 16.15 4.47
N VAL A 47 6.99 16.92 4.09
CA VAL A 47 7.39 17.08 2.68
C VAL A 47 8.02 15.81 2.14
N GLY A 48 8.98 15.23 2.87
CA GLY A 48 9.66 13.99 2.49
C GLY A 48 8.69 12.81 2.43
N GLY A 49 7.76 12.73 3.38
CA GLY A 49 6.67 11.74 3.36
C GLY A 49 5.75 11.93 2.16
N ALA A 50 5.34 13.16 1.84
CA ALA A 50 4.49 13.42 0.66
C ALA A 50 5.18 13.03 -0.65
N VAL A 51 6.47 13.38 -0.83
CA VAL A 51 7.28 12.98 -2.00
C VAL A 51 7.36 11.45 -2.08
N THR A 52 7.63 10.79 -0.96
CA THR A 52 7.70 9.33 -0.87
C THR A 52 6.38 8.69 -1.27
N GLY A 53 5.27 9.20 -0.75
CA GLY A 53 3.92 8.71 -1.05
C GLY A 53 3.51 8.94 -2.50
N LEU A 54 3.98 10.02 -3.14
CA LEU A 54 3.76 10.25 -4.58
C LEU A 54 4.43 9.15 -5.43
N VAL A 55 5.71 8.85 -5.15
CA VAL A 55 6.47 7.83 -5.90
C VAL A 55 5.86 6.44 -5.69
N ILE A 56 5.58 6.07 -4.43
CA ILE A 56 4.97 4.78 -4.10
C ILE A 56 3.56 4.67 -4.70
N GLY A 57 2.73 5.70 -4.52
CA GLY A 57 1.36 5.72 -5.03
C GLY A 57 1.32 5.60 -6.56
N ALA A 58 2.22 6.28 -7.27
CA ALA A 58 2.32 6.19 -8.72
C ALA A 58 2.72 4.79 -9.19
N ALA A 59 3.73 4.18 -8.56
CA ALA A 59 4.15 2.82 -8.88
C ALA A 59 3.04 1.79 -8.58
N GLN A 60 2.36 1.90 -7.44
CA GLN A 60 1.23 1.04 -7.08
C GLN A 60 0.08 1.16 -8.09
N ALA A 61 -0.29 2.38 -8.48
CA ALA A 61 -1.34 2.61 -9.46
C ALA A 61 -0.96 2.02 -10.83
N LEU A 62 0.32 2.11 -11.23
CA LEU A 62 0.82 1.53 -12.48
C LEU A 62 0.73 0.00 -12.47
N VAL A 63 1.27 -0.67 -11.44
CA VAL A 63 1.29 -2.15 -11.39
C VAL A 63 -0.09 -2.76 -11.14
N ALA A 64 -1.01 -2.01 -10.55
CA ALA A 64 -2.37 -2.46 -10.30
C ALA A 64 -3.38 -2.03 -11.38
N HIS A 65 -2.95 -1.33 -12.44
CA HIS A 65 -3.84 -0.87 -13.50
C HIS A 65 -4.61 -2.04 -14.16
N PRO A 66 -5.92 -1.90 -14.46
CA PRO A 66 -6.81 -0.74 -14.23
C PRO A 66 -7.55 -0.77 -12.87
N ARG A 67 -7.14 -1.62 -11.92
CA ARG A 67 -7.91 -1.90 -10.69
C ARG A 67 -7.90 -0.77 -9.67
N LEU A 68 -6.90 0.11 -9.72
CA LEU A 68 -6.80 1.30 -8.88
C LEU A 68 -6.87 2.54 -9.77
N ASP A 69 -7.77 3.47 -9.45
CA ASP A 69 -7.85 4.76 -10.14
C ASP A 69 -6.65 5.63 -9.72
N PRO A 70 -5.71 5.95 -10.64
CA PRO A 70 -4.53 6.74 -10.30
C PRO A 70 -4.87 8.12 -9.74
N ARG A 71 -5.99 8.72 -10.17
CA ARG A 71 -6.41 10.08 -9.77
C ARG A 71 -6.82 10.14 -8.30
N ARG A 72 -7.21 9.02 -7.71
CA ARG A 72 -7.58 8.90 -6.30
C ARG A 72 -6.45 8.28 -5.48
N TRP A 73 -5.82 7.24 -6.02
CA TRP A 73 -4.81 6.46 -5.30
C TRP A 73 -3.53 7.26 -5.03
N ILE A 74 -3.03 7.98 -6.04
CA ILE A 74 -1.77 8.72 -5.93
C ILE A 74 -1.90 9.85 -4.89
N PRO A 75 -2.90 10.76 -4.96
CA PRO A 75 -3.04 11.81 -3.97
C PRO A 75 -3.33 11.27 -2.56
N ALA A 76 -4.12 10.20 -2.43
CA ALA A 76 -4.40 9.60 -1.13
C ALA A 76 -3.13 9.02 -0.49
N THR A 77 -2.29 8.36 -1.28
CA THR A 77 -1.01 7.81 -0.80
C THR A 77 -0.05 8.94 -0.42
N ALA A 78 0.07 9.99 -1.24
CA ALA A 78 0.91 11.15 -0.95
C ALA A 78 0.51 11.87 0.34
N ILE A 79 -0.77 12.25 0.46
CA ILE A 79 -1.30 12.96 1.63
C ILE A 79 -1.20 12.08 2.87
N GLY A 80 -1.62 10.82 2.77
CA GLY A 80 -1.60 9.88 3.87
C GLY A 80 -0.18 9.58 4.36
N MET A 81 0.79 9.45 3.44
CA MET A 81 2.19 9.25 3.78
C MET A 81 2.82 10.49 4.42
N GLY A 82 2.57 11.69 3.87
CA GLY A 82 3.06 12.94 4.44
C GLY A 82 2.56 13.15 5.87
N LEU A 83 1.25 13.10 6.08
CA LEU A 83 0.64 13.26 7.40
C LEU A 83 1.02 12.12 8.36
N GLY A 84 1.06 10.89 7.85
CA GLY A 84 1.40 9.70 8.63
C GLY A 84 2.83 9.76 9.16
N LEU A 85 3.80 10.05 8.29
CA LEU A 85 5.19 10.20 8.68
C LEU A 85 5.39 11.41 9.57
N GLY A 86 4.77 12.55 9.24
CA GLY A 86 4.82 13.77 10.05
C GLY A 86 4.37 13.54 11.50
N LEU A 87 3.22 12.91 11.68
CA LEU A 87 2.72 12.58 13.01
C LEU A 87 3.56 11.48 13.67
N GLY A 88 3.86 10.40 12.95
CA GLY A 88 4.58 9.25 13.48
C GLY A 88 5.99 9.61 13.97
N ALA A 89 6.74 10.37 13.17
CA ALA A 89 8.10 10.80 13.53
C ALA A 89 8.09 11.77 14.72
N ALA A 90 7.15 12.72 14.75
CA ALA A 90 7.01 13.64 15.87
C ALA A 90 6.65 12.93 17.18
N LEU A 91 5.78 11.90 17.13
CA LEU A 91 5.38 11.13 18.31
C LEU A 91 6.52 10.34 18.95
N VAL A 92 7.52 9.92 18.16
CA VAL A 92 8.69 9.18 18.64
C VAL A 92 9.93 10.05 18.79
N GLY A 93 9.77 11.38 18.69
CA GLY A 93 10.88 12.32 18.82
C GLY A 93 11.99 12.15 17.78
N TYR A 94 11.64 11.67 16.57
CA TYR A 94 12.56 11.39 15.47
C TYR A 94 13.64 10.33 15.79
N GLY A 95 13.44 9.54 16.85
CA GLY A 95 14.33 8.45 17.21
C GLY A 95 14.27 7.28 16.22
N THR A 96 15.38 6.55 16.12
CA THR A 96 15.57 5.46 15.16
C THR A 96 15.76 4.09 15.84
N SER A 97 15.51 3.98 17.14
CA SER A 97 15.51 2.67 17.80
C SER A 97 14.36 1.80 17.29
N LEU A 98 14.48 0.48 17.41
CA LEU A 98 13.48 -0.44 16.91
C LEU A 98 12.04 -0.16 17.44
N PRO A 99 11.81 0.09 18.74
CA PRO A 99 10.48 0.44 19.23
C PRO A 99 9.93 1.74 18.63
N GLU A 100 10.79 2.75 18.42
CA GLU A 100 10.43 4.03 17.81
C GLU A 100 10.03 3.84 16.35
N LEU A 101 10.80 3.07 15.58
CA LEU A 101 10.48 2.76 14.18
C LEU A 101 9.20 1.93 14.03
N ILE A 102 8.95 0.99 14.95
CA ILE A 102 7.69 0.25 15.02
C ILE A 102 6.53 1.21 15.28
N GLY A 103 6.66 2.12 16.25
CA GLY A 103 5.63 3.10 16.59
C GLY A 103 5.34 4.08 15.45
N MET A 104 6.39 4.72 14.92
CA MET A 104 6.31 5.60 13.76
C MET A 104 5.70 4.88 12.55
N GLY A 105 6.16 3.66 12.28
CA GLY A 105 5.64 2.80 11.23
C GLY A 105 4.14 2.52 11.38
N ALA A 106 3.71 2.11 12.57
CA ALA A 106 2.30 1.82 12.84
C ALA A 106 1.40 3.05 12.63
N VAL A 107 1.82 4.23 13.11
CA VAL A 107 1.08 5.49 12.93
C VAL A 107 1.03 5.88 11.44
N THR A 108 2.17 5.80 10.74
CA THR A 108 2.23 6.10 9.31
C THR A 108 1.33 5.16 8.52
N GLY A 109 1.41 3.86 8.80
CA GLY A 109 0.57 2.84 8.18
C GLY A 109 -0.91 3.06 8.45
N LEU A 110 -1.30 3.47 9.66
CA LEU A 110 -2.70 3.77 9.98
C LEU A 110 -3.26 4.90 9.11
N ILE A 111 -2.57 6.04 9.09
CA ILE A 111 -3.04 7.26 8.40
C ILE A 111 -3.04 7.04 6.89
N MET A 112 -1.94 6.52 6.34
CA MET A 112 -1.83 6.22 4.92
C MET A 112 -2.82 5.12 4.50
N GLY A 113 -2.95 4.07 5.29
CA GLY A 113 -3.89 2.97 5.03
C GLY A 113 -5.33 3.43 5.03
N ALA A 114 -5.72 4.31 5.95
CA ALA A 114 -7.05 4.93 5.94
C ALA A 114 -7.27 5.77 4.68
N ALA A 115 -6.30 6.61 4.29
CA ALA A 115 -6.38 7.41 3.08
C ALA A 115 -6.54 6.53 1.82
N GLN A 116 -5.73 5.47 1.70
CA GLN A 116 -5.81 4.52 0.60
C GLN A 116 -7.12 3.70 0.60
N ALA A 117 -7.63 3.32 1.78
CA ALA A 117 -8.90 2.61 1.87
C ALA A 117 -10.08 3.44 1.35
N TRP A 118 -10.03 4.77 1.47
CA TRP A 118 -10.97 5.68 0.82
C TRP A 118 -10.81 5.74 -0.70
N ALA A 119 -9.60 5.56 -1.21
CA ALA A 119 -9.31 5.53 -2.64
C ALA A 119 -9.60 4.18 -3.31
N LEU A 120 -9.78 3.10 -2.54
CA LEU A 120 -10.15 1.78 -3.07
C LEU A 120 -11.51 1.83 -3.79
N PRO A 121 -11.72 1.00 -4.82
CA PRO A 121 -13.02 0.85 -5.48
C PRO A 121 -14.12 0.53 -4.47
N SER A 122 -15.32 1.07 -4.67
CA SER A 122 -16.48 0.83 -3.79
C SER A 122 -16.87 -0.66 -3.68
N ALA A 123 -16.51 -1.45 -4.70
CA ALA A 123 -16.67 -2.89 -4.77
C ALA A 123 -15.71 -3.68 -3.87
N ALA A 124 -14.58 -3.09 -3.44
CA ALA A 124 -13.66 -3.74 -2.51
C ALA A 124 -14.33 -3.87 -1.13
N ARG A 125 -14.62 -5.10 -0.69
CA ARG A 125 -15.32 -5.33 0.59
C ARG A 125 -14.69 -6.48 1.39
N PRO A 126 -14.29 -6.24 2.66
CA PRO A 126 -14.33 -4.94 3.37
C PRO A 126 -13.10 -4.08 3.07
N ARG A 127 -13.25 -2.93 2.36
CA ARG A 127 -12.13 -2.01 2.07
C ARG A 127 -11.34 -1.55 3.30
N TRP A 128 -11.99 -1.48 4.46
CA TRP A 128 -11.37 -1.09 5.72
C TRP A 128 -10.42 -2.14 6.31
N ALA A 129 -10.46 -3.39 5.84
CA ALA A 129 -9.42 -4.35 6.18
C ALA A 129 -8.05 -3.95 5.62
N TRP A 130 -8.00 -3.16 4.52
CA TRP A 130 -6.78 -2.51 4.07
C TRP A 130 -6.20 -1.61 5.16
N ALA A 131 -7.00 -0.65 5.63
CA ALA A 131 -6.59 0.30 6.66
C ALA A 131 -6.20 -0.40 7.98
N ALA A 132 -6.93 -1.44 8.38
CA ALA A 132 -6.63 -2.18 9.60
C ALA A 132 -5.30 -2.96 9.52
N ALA A 133 -4.93 -3.44 8.34
CA ALA A 133 -3.69 -4.21 8.14
C ALA A 133 -2.44 -3.33 8.02
N MET A 134 -2.57 -2.11 7.48
CA MET A 134 -1.41 -1.26 7.20
C MET A 134 -0.54 -0.94 8.42
N PRO A 135 -1.06 -0.63 9.63
CA PRO A 135 -0.22 -0.41 10.81
C PRO A 135 0.71 -1.59 11.10
N ALA A 136 0.18 -2.82 11.06
CA ALA A 136 0.94 -4.03 11.34
C ALA A 136 1.98 -4.30 10.24
N LEU A 137 1.61 -4.13 8.97
CA LEU A 137 2.53 -4.33 7.84
C LEU A 137 3.66 -3.29 7.83
N TRP A 138 3.37 -2.04 8.19
CA TRP A 138 4.39 -0.99 8.27
C TRP A 138 5.34 -1.19 9.44
N ALA A 139 4.81 -1.51 10.62
CA ALA A 139 5.63 -1.89 11.77
C ALA A 139 6.54 -3.09 11.43
N LEU A 140 5.99 -4.13 10.79
CA LEU A 140 6.75 -5.30 10.36
C LEU A 140 7.84 -4.93 9.35
N ALA A 141 7.57 -4.07 8.38
CA ALA A 141 8.56 -3.65 7.38
C ALA A 141 9.74 -2.88 8.01
N TRP A 142 9.47 -2.02 8.99
CA TRP A 142 10.53 -1.37 9.78
C TRP A 142 11.32 -2.37 10.61
N THR A 143 10.65 -3.34 11.26
CA THR A 143 11.32 -4.41 11.98
C THR A 143 12.24 -5.20 11.06
N VAL A 144 11.75 -5.67 9.91
CA VAL A 144 12.54 -6.43 8.93
C VAL A 144 13.73 -5.62 8.44
N THR A 145 13.55 -4.33 8.14
CA THR A 145 14.64 -3.43 7.74
C THR A 145 15.73 -3.37 8.80
N THR A 146 15.34 -3.13 10.05
CA THR A 146 16.25 -2.97 11.19
C THR A 146 17.04 -4.25 11.46
N VAL A 147 16.36 -5.40 11.57
CA VAL A 147 17.02 -6.69 11.86
C VAL A 147 17.84 -7.22 10.66
N SER A 148 17.62 -6.69 9.45
CA SER A 148 18.44 -6.98 8.27
C SER A 148 19.74 -6.15 8.23
N GLY A 149 19.98 -5.27 9.19
CA GLY A 149 21.18 -4.42 9.25
C GLY A 149 21.20 -3.28 8.23
N ILE A 150 20.05 -2.86 7.70
CA ILE A 150 19.96 -1.64 6.91
C ILE A 150 20.09 -0.45 7.87
N ASP A 151 20.96 0.51 7.55
CA ASP A 151 21.18 1.74 8.32
C ASP A 151 19.88 2.57 8.39
N VAL A 152 19.28 2.58 9.58
CA VAL A 152 18.04 3.32 9.89
C VAL A 152 18.34 4.69 10.50
N GLU A 153 19.54 4.85 11.05
CA GLU A 153 20.11 6.08 11.60
C GLU A 153 20.29 7.14 10.49
N ALA A 154 20.38 6.71 9.25
CA ALA A 154 20.30 7.57 8.09
C ALA A 154 18.95 8.31 7.91
N GLN A 155 17.92 8.03 8.73
CA GLN A 155 16.64 8.75 8.79
C GLN A 155 15.97 8.97 7.43
N TYR A 156 15.88 7.92 6.62
CA TYR A 156 15.08 7.94 5.40
C TYR A 156 13.58 8.06 5.70
N THR A 157 12.83 8.60 4.75
CA THR A 157 11.37 8.76 4.82
C THR A 157 10.59 7.43 4.72
N ILE A 158 11.28 6.31 4.51
CA ILE A 158 10.71 4.99 4.27
C ILE A 158 11.67 3.90 4.75
N PHE A 159 11.13 2.73 5.07
CA PHE A 159 11.93 1.54 5.40
C PHE A 159 12.74 1.04 4.19
N GLY A 160 13.75 0.22 4.48
CA GLY A 160 14.70 -0.28 3.50
C GLY A 160 14.14 -1.36 2.57
N VAL A 161 14.99 -1.82 1.64
CA VAL A 161 14.59 -2.74 0.56
C VAL A 161 14.01 -4.07 1.06
N THR A 162 14.53 -4.61 2.17
CA THR A 162 14.03 -5.87 2.75
C THR A 162 12.63 -5.69 3.33
N GLY A 163 12.40 -4.63 4.11
CA GLY A 163 11.08 -4.25 4.59
C GLY A 163 10.10 -3.98 3.46
N ALA A 164 10.54 -3.32 2.39
CA ALA A 164 9.73 -3.03 1.21
C ALA A 164 9.29 -4.28 0.47
N LEU A 165 10.19 -5.25 0.30
CA LEU A 165 9.83 -6.54 -0.29
C LEU A 165 8.79 -7.26 0.57
N THR A 166 8.99 -7.32 1.88
CA THR A 166 8.04 -7.93 2.83
C THR A 166 6.67 -7.24 2.77
N PHE A 167 6.65 -5.91 2.86
CA PHE A 167 5.42 -5.12 2.76
C PHE A 167 4.69 -5.39 1.44
N SER A 168 5.41 -5.33 0.32
CA SER A 168 4.81 -5.47 -1.01
C SER A 168 4.23 -6.87 -1.20
N ALA A 169 4.96 -7.91 -0.80
CA ALA A 169 4.48 -9.29 -0.88
C ALA A 169 3.19 -9.51 -0.05
N LEU A 170 3.16 -9.06 1.21
CA LEU A 170 2.02 -9.27 2.11
C LEU A 170 0.82 -8.39 1.75
N SER A 171 1.05 -7.10 1.45
CA SER A 171 -0.02 -6.20 1.00
C SER A 171 -0.62 -6.64 -0.33
N GLY A 172 0.18 -7.26 -1.22
CA GLY A 172 -0.32 -7.83 -2.47
C GLY A 172 -1.30 -8.97 -2.26
N LEU A 173 -1.04 -9.85 -1.28
CA LEU A 173 -1.97 -10.92 -0.91
C LEU A 173 -3.29 -10.35 -0.37
N LEU A 174 -3.20 -9.33 0.47
CA LEU A 174 -4.37 -8.63 1.01
C LEU A 174 -5.17 -7.95 -0.10
N LEU A 175 -4.51 -7.18 -0.97
CA LEU A 175 -5.17 -6.48 -2.08
C LEU A 175 -5.85 -7.46 -3.03
N TYR A 176 -5.21 -8.58 -3.33
CA TYR A 176 -5.81 -9.66 -4.11
C TYR A 176 -7.11 -10.17 -3.48
N GLY A 177 -7.11 -10.43 -2.17
CA GLY A 177 -8.32 -10.84 -1.44
C GLY A 177 -9.44 -9.80 -1.51
N LEU A 178 -9.10 -8.51 -1.40
CA LEU A 178 -10.06 -7.40 -1.42
C LEU A 178 -10.67 -7.12 -2.79
N LEU A 179 -9.93 -7.36 -3.87
CA LEU A 179 -10.35 -7.06 -5.24
C LEU A 179 -10.92 -8.28 -5.98
N ARG A 180 -11.03 -9.44 -5.33
CA ARG A 180 -11.58 -10.65 -5.95
C ARG A 180 -13.07 -10.45 -6.26
N PRO A 181 -13.52 -10.64 -7.53
CA PRO A 181 -14.95 -10.65 -7.84
C PRO A 181 -15.63 -11.78 -7.06
N ARG A 182 -16.74 -11.46 -6.36
CA ARG A 182 -17.61 -12.52 -5.83
C ARG A 182 -18.32 -13.15 -7.01
N THR A 183 -18.15 -14.44 -7.20
CA THR A 183 -19.14 -15.25 -7.92
C THR A 183 -20.46 -15.08 -7.17
N HIS A 184 -21.40 -14.33 -7.76
CA HIS A 184 -22.79 -14.47 -7.35
C HIS A 184 -23.11 -15.96 -7.53
N GLU A 185 -23.43 -16.66 -6.44
CA GLU A 185 -24.25 -17.85 -6.57
C GLU A 185 -25.48 -17.40 -7.35
N ARG A 186 -25.60 -17.85 -8.61
CA ARG A 186 -26.84 -17.69 -9.35
C ARG A 186 -27.92 -18.28 -8.44
N PRO A 187 -28.99 -17.55 -8.09
CA PRO A 187 -30.14 -18.15 -7.45
C PRO A 187 -30.46 -19.41 -8.26
N SER A 188 -30.46 -20.56 -7.58
CA SER A 188 -30.84 -21.83 -8.17
C SER A 188 -32.08 -21.57 -9.00
N GLU A 189 -31.94 -21.76 -10.31
CA GLU A 189 -33.02 -21.67 -11.27
C GLU A 189 -34.14 -22.53 -10.69
N GLN A 190 -35.15 -21.84 -10.18
CA GLN A 190 -36.30 -22.40 -9.53
C GLN A 190 -36.86 -23.40 -10.54
N THR A 191 -36.76 -24.70 -10.22
CA THR A 191 -37.37 -25.79 -10.95
C THR A 191 -38.86 -25.47 -11.04
N ALA A 192 -39.27 -24.76 -12.10
CA ALA A 192 -40.66 -24.58 -12.42
C ALA A 192 -41.20 -25.97 -12.79
N PRO A 193 -42.30 -26.43 -12.18
CA PRO A 193 -42.88 -27.71 -12.54
C PRO A 193 -43.26 -27.67 -14.02
N ARG A 194 -42.71 -28.61 -14.80
CA ARG A 194 -43.21 -28.91 -16.14
C ARG A 194 -44.67 -29.31 -15.98
N VAL A 195 -45.59 -28.39 -16.25
CA VAL A 195 -46.99 -28.74 -16.48
C VAL A 195 -47.00 -29.59 -17.73
N LEU A 196 -47.13 -30.91 -17.54
CA LEU A 196 -47.45 -31.84 -18.60
C LEU A 196 -48.92 -31.61 -18.93
N ILE A 197 -49.21 -30.92 -20.03
CA ILE A 197 -50.54 -30.97 -20.63
C ILE A 197 -50.58 -32.25 -21.46
N GLY A 198 -51.32 -33.23 -20.94
CA GLY A 198 -51.77 -34.44 -21.63
C GLY A 198 -53.23 -34.65 -21.30
#